data_AF-A0A2W6SUW1-F1
#
_entry.id   AF-A0A2W6SUW1-F1
#
_cell.length_a   1.000
_cell.length_b   1.000
_cell.length_c   1.000
_cell.angle_alpha   90.00
_cell.angle_beta   90.00
_cell.angle_gamma   90.00
#
_symmetry.space_group_name_H-M   'P 1'
#
loop_
_entity.id
_entity.type
_entity.pdbx_description
1 polymer ?
#
loop_
_entity_poly.entity_id
_entity_poly.type
_entity_poly.pdbx_seq_one_letter_code
_entity_poly.pdbx_strand_id
1 'polypeptide(L)'
;MKFDPFGRKEIPRSFIMEVQGRLRTIPADGVTLRSEWCRLSADDDNFTFNVPVSADLVLPLRARYDSDLTGREAELPQEIDDFARALVNISRGRDKLIGYAKSVRDGAIREIEKVRAGGVDLRFERVSFKPTLAHFLGQDDLAEALSFVMAQVHLSVLQPDFRRETMCVLVEDAEDISDDIRPFAEEQEENQLSLDRQQSEEANSM
;
A
#
# COMPACT_ATOMS: atom_id res chain seq x y z
N MET A 1 -30.68 -10.51 1.45
CA MET A 1 -29.47 -9.87 2.02
C MET A 1 -29.80 -9.31 3.39
N LYS A 2 -29.09 -9.72 4.45
CA LYS A 2 -29.21 -9.07 5.77
C LYS A 2 -28.23 -7.90 5.77
N PHE A 3 -28.78 -6.68 5.89
CA PHE A 3 -27.99 -5.47 6.06
C PHE A 3 -27.43 -5.41 7.48
N ASP A 4 -26.11 -5.27 7.59
CA ASP A 4 -25.45 -4.83 8.82
C ASP A 4 -25.77 -3.34 9.03
N PRO A 5 -26.32 -2.92 10.19
CA PRO A 5 -26.64 -1.51 10.49
C PRO A 5 -25.42 -0.57 10.48
N PHE A 6 -24.19 -1.07 10.35
CA PHE A 6 -22.98 -0.26 10.23
C PHE A 6 -22.45 -0.11 8.80
N GLY A 7 -23.15 -0.63 7.78
CA GLY A 7 -22.72 -0.49 6.38
C GLY A 7 -21.39 -1.16 6.05
N ARG A 8 -20.85 -1.99 6.96
CA ARG A 8 -19.64 -2.77 6.72
C ARG A 8 -20.00 -3.89 5.76
N LYS A 9 -19.67 -3.70 4.48
CA LYS A 9 -19.64 -4.81 3.55
C LYS A 9 -18.58 -5.81 4.07
N GLU A 10 -18.89 -7.11 4.04
CA GLU A 10 -17.93 -8.17 4.38
C GLU A 10 -17.71 -9.02 3.14
N ILE A 11 -16.50 -9.57 2.97
CA ILE A 11 -16.22 -10.50 1.89
C ILE A 11 -17.09 -11.74 2.08
N PRO A 12 -17.87 -12.19 1.06
CA PRO A 12 -18.70 -13.37 1.17
C PRO A 12 -17.88 -14.58 1.64
N ARG A 13 -18.36 -15.26 2.68
CA ARG A 13 -17.70 -16.47 3.20
C ARG A 13 -17.55 -17.56 2.12
N SER A 14 -18.50 -17.65 1.18
CA SER A 14 -18.42 -18.57 0.04
C SER A 14 -17.18 -18.29 -0.80
N PHE A 15 -16.91 -17.03 -1.15
CA PHE A 15 -15.72 -16.64 -1.91
C PHE A 15 -14.43 -17.03 -1.18
N ILE A 16 -14.33 -16.73 0.11
CA ILE A 16 -13.17 -17.12 0.95
C ILE A 16 -12.97 -18.64 0.94
N MET A 17 -14.05 -19.41 1.10
CA MET A 17 -14.01 -20.87 1.09
C MET A 17 -13.58 -21.43 -0.27
N GLU A 18 -14.04 -20.82 -1.36
CA GLU A 18 -13.71 -21.23 -2.72
C GLU A 18 -12.24 -20.93 -3.04
N VAL A 19 -11.71 -19.75 -2.69
CA VAL A 19 -10.27 -19.45 -2.78
C VAL A 19 -9.45 -20.44 -1.94
N GLN A 20 -9.87 -20.72 -0.70
CA GLN A 20 -9.20 -21.70 0.15
C GLN A 20 -9.25 -23.12 -0.44
N GLY A 21 -10.35 -23.48 -1.09
CA GLY A 21 -10.48 -24.74 -1.84
C GLY A 21 -9.51 -24.78 -3.02
N ARG A 22 -9.42 -23.70 -3.79
CA ARG A 22 -8.51 -23.58 -4.94
C ARG A 22 -7.04 -23.65 -4.53
N LEU A 23 -6.66 -22.97 -3.44
CA LEU A 23 -5.30 -23.03 -2.88
C LEU A 23 -4.83 -24.45 -2.59
N ARG A 24 -5.72 -25.35 -2.12
CA ARG A 24 -5.38 -26.75 -1.85
C ARG A 24 -5.07 -27.56 -3.11
N THR A 25 -5.50 -27.07 -4.27
CA THR A 25 -5.26 -27.72 -5.58
C THR A 25 -3.97 -27.24 -6.25
N ILE A 26 -3.43 -26.10 -5.80
CA ILE A 26 -2.15 -25.59 -6.27
C ILE A 26 -1.06 -26.26 -5.41
N PRO A 27 0.04 -26.76 -5.99
CA PRO A 27 1.21 -27.20 -5.23
C PRO A 27 1.83 -25.98 -4.52
N ALA A 28 1.27 -25.65 -3.37
CA ALA A 28 1.57 -24.46 -2.61
C ALA A 28 2.25 -24.87 -1.30
N ASP A 29 3.38 -24.22 -1.00
CA ASP A 29 4.18 -24.42 0.21
C ASP A 29 3.45 -23.92 1.47
N GLY A 30 2.36 -24.59 1.85
CA GLY A 30 1.68 -24.36 3.13
C GLY A 30 0.88 -23.05 3.26
N VAL A 31 0.55 -22.37 2.16
CA VAL A 31 -0.28 -21.15 2.19
C VAL A 31 -1.68 -21.48 2.71
N THR A 32 -2.02 -20.92 3.86
CA THR A 32 -3.34 -21.07 4.48
C THR A 32 -3.98 -19.70 4.62
N LEU A 33 -5.11 -19.48 3.96
CA LEU A 33 -5.87 -18.25 4.06
C LEU A 33 -6.46 -18.15 5.45
N ARG A 34 -6.26 -17.00 6.10
CA ARG A 34 -6.79 -16.76 7.44
C ARG A 34 -7.89 -15.70 7.39
N SER A 35 -8.92 -15.88 8.20
CA SER A 35 -10.08 -14.99 8.23
C SER A 35 -9.71 -13.54 8.54
N GLU A 36 -8.64 -13.32 9.31
CA GLU A 36 -8.16 -11.98 9.66
C GLU A 36 -7.62 -11.18 8.46
N TRP A 37 -7.26 -11.85 7.35
CA TRP A 37 -6.79 -11.18 6.12
C TRP A 37 -7.97 -10.63 5.32
N CYS A 38 -9.15 -11.22 5.48
CA CYS A 38 -10.34 -10.91 4.69
C CYS A 38 -11.10 -9.73 5.30
N ARG A 39 -10.67 -8.49 5.00
CA ARG A 39 -11.35 -7.27 5.44
C ARG A 39 -11.61 -6.37 4.24
N LEU A 40 -12.83 -5.86 4.13
CA LEU A 40 -13.08 -4.74 3.24
C LEU A 40 -12.42 -3.48 3.79
N SER A 41 -11.78 -2.74 2.89
CA SER A 41 -11.30 -1.40 3.23
C SER A 41 -12.51 -0.52 3.53
N ALA A 42 -12.38 0.38 4.51
CA ALA A 42 -13.45 1.32 4.85
C ALA A 42 -13.76 2.29 3.69
N ASP A 43 -12.77 2.50 2.82
CA ASP A 43 -12.79 3.50 1.76
C ASP A 43 -12.94 2.90 0.35
N ASP A 44 -13.16 1.58 0.24
CA ASP A 44 -13.20 0.93 -1.06
C ASP A 44 -14.19 -0.23 -1.10
N ASP A 45 -14.96 -0.24 -2.18
CA ASP A 45 -15.98 -1.23 -2.46
C ASP A 45 -15.40 -2.56 -2.95
N ASN A 46 -14.11 -2.68 -3.23
CA ASN A 46 -13.50 -3.90 -3.76
C ASN A 46 -13.10 -4.90 -2.66
N PHE A 47 -13.24 -6.19 -2.96
CA PHE A 47 -12.70 -7.24 -2.08
C PHE A 47 -11.19 -7.07 -1.94
N THR A 48 -10.72 -6.96 -0.70
CA THR A 48 -9.29 -6.83 -0.41
C THR A 48 -8.86 -7.86 0.63
N PHE A 49 -7.83 -8.64 0.32
CA PHE A 49 -7.14 -9.47 1.30
C PHE A 49 -5.89 -8.74 1.79
N ASN A 50 -5.84 -8.46 3.08
CA ASN A 50 -4.67 -7.89 3.74
C ASN A 50 -3.68 -9.02 4.07
N VAL A 51 -2.82 -9.36 3.11
CA VAL A 51 -1.91 -10.50 3.18
C VAL A 51 -0.64 -10.11 3.94
N PRO A 52 -0.33 -10.70 5.12
CA PRO A 52 0.88 -10.39 5.85
C PRO A 52 2.12 -10.89 5.12
N VAL A 53 3.05 -9.97 4.84
CA VAL A 53 4.38 -10.26 4.29
C VAL A 53 5.40 -10.38 5.42
N SER A 54 5.29 -9.57 6.47
CA SER A 54 6.07 -9.69 7.72
C SER A 54 5.19 -9.36 8.92
N ALA A 55 5.78 -9.19 10.11
CA ALA A 55 5.05 -8.77 11.30
C ALA A 55 4.50 -7.33 11.19
N ASP A 56 5.18 -6.49 10.41
CA ASP A 56 4.92 -5.06 10.25
C ASP A 56 4.52 -4.66 8.82
N LEU A 57 4.59 -5.59 7.86
CA LEU A 57 4.32 -5.35 6.45
C LEU A 57 3.15 -6.21 5.95
N VAL A 58 2.17 -5.54 5.36
CA VAL A 58 0.98 -6.14 4.78
C VAL A 58 0.86 -5.69 3.33
N LEU A 59 0.58 -6.63 2.44
CA LEU A 59 0.25 -6.38 1.04
C LEU A 59 -1.26 -6.47 0.86
N PRO A 60 -1.95 -5.35 0.56
CA PRO A 60 -3.36 -5.37 0.23
C PRO A 60 -3.54 -5.96 -1.18
N LEU A 61 -4.14 -7.15 -1.26
CA LEU A 61 -4.44 -7.85 -2.49
C LEU A 61 -5.89 -7.60 -2.88
N ARG A 62 -6.11 -6.82 -3.93
CA ARG A 62 -7.43 -6.32 -4.32
C ARG A 62 -8.02 -7.11 -5.47
N ALA A 63 -9.33 -7.28 -5.46
CA ALA A 63 -10.07 -7.83 -6.58
C ALA A 63 -10.10 -6.86 -7.76
N ARG A 64 -10.18 -7.39 -8.97
CA ARG A 64 -10.38 -6.57 -10.17
C ARG A 64 -11.73 -5.84 -10.13
N TYR A 65 -12.72 -6.47 -9.52
CA TYR A 65 -14.10 -6.01 -9.50
C TYR A 65 -14.56 -5.69 -8.08
N ASP A 66 -15.50 -4.76 -8.01
CA ASP A 66 -16.17 -4.35 -6.78
C ASP A 66 -16.88 -5.54 -6.11
N SER A 67 -17.10 -5.43 -4.80
CA SER A 67 -17.72 -6.46 -3.96
C SER A 67 -19.17 -6.78 -4.34
N ASP A 68 -19.82 -5.90 -5.10
CA ASP A 68 -21.14 -6.16 -5.66
C ASP A 68 -21.00 -6.99 -6.95
N LEU A 69 -20.92 -8.30 -6.76
CA LEU A 69 -20.82 -9.28 -7.85
C LEU A 69 -22.17 -9.56 -8.54
N THR A 70 -23.26 -8.87 -8.19
CA THR A 70 -24.54 -9.11 -8.87
C THR A 70 -24.41 -8.82 -10.37
N GLY A 71 -24.58 -9.85 -11.20
CA GLY A 71 -24.41 -9.77 -12.65
C GLY A 71 -23.01 -10.13 -13.17
N ARG A 72 -22.06 -10.53 -12.30
CA ARG A 72 -20.70 -10.98 -12.67
C ARG A 72 -20.36 -12.39 -12.20
N GLU A 73 -21.38 -13.26 -12.19
CA GLU A 73 -21.23 -14.65 -11.75
C GLU A 73 -20.31 -15.47 -12.67
N ALA A 74 -20.15 -15.07 -13.94
CA ALA A 74 -19.30 -15.76 -14.90
C ALA A 74 -17.80 -15.51 -14.65
N GLU A 75 -17.45 -14.37 -14.06
CA GLU A 75 -16.09 -13.93 -13.80
C GLU A 75 -15.55 -14.45 -12.45
N LEU A 76 -16.44 -14.85 -11.55
CA LEU A 76 -16.10 -15.36 -10.21
C LEU A 76 -15.05 -16.49 -10.21
N PRO A 77 -15.15 -17.53 -11.06
CA PRO A 77 -14.16 -18.60 -11.08
C PRO A 77 -12.74 -18.10 -11.42
N GLN A 78 -12.61 -17.13 -12.33
CA GLN A 78 -11.32 -16.56 -12.69
C GLN A 78 -10.77 -15.71 -11.54
N GLU A 79 -11.62 -14.90 -10.90
CA GLU A 79 -11.20 -14.11 -9.75
C GLU A 79 -10.69 -15.00 -8.62
N ILE A 80 -11.37 -16.13 -8.36
CA ILE A 80 -10.94 -17.13 -7.37
C ILE A 80 -9.56 -17.72 -7.73
N ASP A 81 -9.33 -18.03 -9.01
CA ASP A 81 -8.03 -18.53 -9.48
C ASP A 81 -6.93 -17.48 -9.32
N ASP A 82 -7.21 -16.23 -9.71
CA ASP A 82 -6.29 -15.10 -9.60
C ASP A 82 -5.87 -14.87 -8.14
N PHE A 83 -6.83 -14.86 -7.20
CA PHE A 83 -6.51 -14.74 -5.77
C PHE A 83 -5.68 -15.91 -5.26
N ALA A 84 -6.02 -17.15 -5.63
CA ALA A 84 -5.29 -18.32 -5.19
C ALA A 84 -3.84 -18.30 -5.69
N ARG A 85 -3.62 -17.99 -6.98
CA ARG A 85 -2.28 -17.86 -7.56
C ARG A 85 -1.50 -16.71 -6.94
N ALA A 86 -2.12 -15.55 -6.78
CA ALA A 86 -1.49 -14.39 -6.18
C ALA A 86 -1.01 -14.67 -4.75
N LEU A 87 -1.82 -15.35 -3.93
CA LEU A 87 -1.42 -15.75 -2.58
C LEU A 87 -0.20 -16.68 -2.57
N VAL A 88 -0.12 -17.60 -3.53
CA VAL A 88 1.06 -18.48 -3.71
C VAL A 88 2.29 -17.66 -4.13
N ASN A 89 2.14 -16.75 -5.08
CA ASN A 89 3.23 -15.90 -5.55
C ASN A 89 3.74 -14.95 -4.46
N ILE A 90 2.85 -14.35 -3.67
CA ILE A 90 3.23 -13.54 -2.50
C ILE A 90 4.03 -14.40 -1.49
N SER A 91 3.59 -15.63 -1.23
CA SER A 91 4.31 -16.54 -0.33
C SER A 91 5.70 -16.90 -0.86
N ARG A 92 5.83 -17.19 -2.15
CA ARG A 92 7.12 -17.52 -2.80
C ARG A 92 8.04 -16.30 -2.91
N GLY A 93 7.46 -15.12 -3.14
CA GLY A 93 8.17 -13.84 -3.28
C GLY A 93 8.42 -13.11 -1.96
N ARG A 94 8.02 -13.68 -0.83
CA ARG A 94 8.02 -13.02 0.48
C ARG A 94 9.34 -12.34 0.83
N ASP A 95 10.45 -13.05 0.71
CA ASP A 95 11.78 -12.50 1.05
C ASP A 95 12.20 -11.37 0.11
N LYS A 96 11.81 -11.43 -1.17
CA LYS A 96 12.05 -10.36 -2.14
C LYS A 96 11.25 -9.11 -1.78
N LEU A 97 9.97 -9.27 -1.41
CA LEU A 97 9.12 -8.17 -0.98
C LEU A 97 9.64 -7.50 0.30
N ILE A 98 10.11 -8.30 1.27
CA ILE A 98 10.75 -7.78 2.49
C ILE A 98 12.03 -7.01 2.14
N GLY A 99 12.89 -7.60 1.28
CA GLY A 99 14.11 -6.96 0.82
C GLY A 99 13.85 -5.63 0.11
N TYR A 100 12.87 -5.60 -0.80
CA TYR A 100 12.43 -4.41 -1.50
C TYR A 100 11.94 -3.31 -0.54
N ALA A 101 11.01 -3.63 0.36
CA ALA A 101 10.49 -2.66 1.33
C ALA A 101 11.59 -2.13 2.26
N LYS A 102 12.57 -2.97 2.62
CA LYS A 102 13.74 -2.55 3.40
C LYS A 102 14.64 -1.60 2.60
N SER A 103 14.95 -1.92 1.35
CA SER A 103 15.75 -1.03 0.49
C SER A 103 15.09 0.34 0.30
N VAL A 104 13.77 0.37 0.07
CA VAL A 104 12.98 1.61 -0.01
C VAL A 104 13.05 2.39 1.31
N ARG A 105 12.90 1.71 2.45
CA ARG A 105 13.01 2.33 3.77
C ARG A 105 14.37 2.98 4.00
N ASP A 106 15.44 2.24 3.76
CA ASP A 106 16.81 2.69 3.98
C ASP A 106 17.15 3.87 3.04
N GLY A 107 16.69 3.81 1.79
CA GLY A 107 16.78 4.90 0.82
C GLY A 107 16.01 6.16 1.25
N ALA A 108 14.76 5.99 1.70
CA ALA A 108 13.91 7.08 2.14
C ALA A 108 14.49 7.80 3.36
N ILE A 109 14.94 7.03 4.38
CA ILE A 109 15.58 7.60 5.58
C ILE A 109 16.79 8.43 5.19
N ARG A 110 17.67 7.89 4.34
CA ARG A 110 18.86 8.61 3.89
C ARG A 110 18.51 9.91 3.17
N GLU A 111 17.51 9.90 2.30
CA GLU A 111 17.13 11.10 1.57
C GLU A 111 16.50 12.16 2.49
N ILE A 112 15.61 11.74 3.37
CA ILE A 112 14.99 12.63 4.36
C ILE A 112 16.04 13.24 5.28
N GLU A 113 17.09 12.50 5.66
CA GLU A 113 18.21 13.05 6.44
C GLU A 113 18.96 14.17 5.69
N LYS A 114 19.14 14.05 4.37
CA LYS A 114 19.74 15.12 3.56
C LYS A 114 18.84 16.36 3.50
N VAL A 115 17.55 16.15 3.23
CA VAL A 115 16.53 17.20 3.18
C VAL A 115 16.45 17.95 4.51
N ARG A 116 16.45 17.22 5.63
CA ARG A 116 16.46 17.80 6.98
C ARG A 116 17.75 18.58 7.30
N ALA A 117 18.90 18.15 6.76
CA ALA A 117 20.13 18.90 6.90
C ALA A 117 20.06 20.28 6.20
N GLY A 118 19.18 20.42 5.20
CA GLY A 118 18.85 21.69 4.54
C GLY A 118 17.86 22.58 5.31
N GLY A 119 17.31 22.13 6.44
CA GLY A 119 16.36 22.90 7.27
C GLY A 119 14.89 22.52 7.08
N VAL A 120 14.59 21.61 6.16
CA VAL A 120 13.23 21.17 5.85
C VAL A 120 12.70 20.20 6.92
N ASP A 121 11.53 20.49 7.52
CA ASP A 121 10.95 19.64 8.57
C ASP A 121 10.09 18.48 7.99
N LEU A 122 10.78 17.55 7.33
CA LEU A 122 10.23 16.30 6.82
C LEU A 122 10.64 15.13 7.73
N ARG A 123 9.75 14.17 8.04
CA ARG A 123 10.11 12.96 8.80
C ARG A 123 9.61 11.68 8.15
N PHE A 124 10.43 10.63 8.23
CA PHE A 124 10.02 9.29 7.86
C PHE A 124 9.06 8.71 8.92
N GLU A 125 7.92 8.15 8.49
CA GLU A 125 7.01 7.42 9.38
C GLU A 125 7.11 5.91 9.18
N ARG A 126 6.83 5.44 7.97
CA ARG A 126 6.79 4.00 7.65
C ARG A 126 6.86 3.72 6.15
N VAL A 127 7.15 2.46 5.81
CA VAL A 127 6.91 1.89 4.48
C VAL A 127 5.71 0.95 4.56
N SER A 128 4.90 0.94 3.51
CA SER A 128 3.82 -0.03 3.29
C SER A 128 3.74 -0.42 1.82
N PHE A 129 2.80 -1.29 1.44
CA PHE A 129 2.52 -1.56 0.03
C PHE A 129 1.22 -0.94 -0.42
N LYS A 130 1.22 -0.46 -1.65
CA LYS A 130 0.01 -0.04 -2.35
C LYS A 130 -0.87 -1.28 -2.59
N PRO A 131 -2.22 -1.14 -2.59
CA PRO A 131 -3.07 -2.22 -3.04
C PRO A 131 -2.73 -2.67 -4.47
N THR A 132 -2.52 -3.97 -4.66
CA THR A 132 -2.20 -4.59 -5.95
C THR A 132 -3.31 -5.55 -6.36
N LEU A 133 -3.67 -5.59 -7.65
CA LEU A 133 -4.71 -6.47 -8.14
C LEU A 133 -4.27 -7.93 -8.13
N ALA A 134 -5.14 -8.83 -7.68
CA ALA A 134 -4.92 -10.27 -7.70
C ALA A 134 -4.58 -10.80 -9.09
N HIS A 135 -5.21 -10.25 -10.12
CA HIS A 135 -4.92 -10.60 -11.50
C HIS A 135 -3.45 -10.39 -11.92
N PHE A 136 -2.83 -9.29 -11.50
CA PHE A 136 -1.43 -9.01 -11.84
C PHE A 136 -0.48 -9.90 -11.03
N LEU A 137 -0.80 -10.13 -9.76
CA LEU A 137 0.01 -11.00 -8.91
C LEU A 137 -0.20 -12.50 -9.18
N GLY A 138 -1.26 -12.87 -9.88
CA GLY A 138 -1.60 -14.25 -10.23
C GLY A 138 -0.92 -14.78 -11.50
N GLN A 139 -0.05 -13.99 -12.13
CA GLN A 139 0.70 -14.39 -13.34
C GLN A 139 1.63 -15.57 -13.06
N ASP A 140 1.94 -16.34 -14.12
CA ASP A 140 2.79 -17.54 -13.99
C ASP A 140 4.27 -17.20 -13.79
N ASP A 141 4.75 -16.09 -14.37
CA ASP A 141 6.08 -15.57 -14.10
C ASP A 141 6.11 -14.81 -12.77
N LEU A 142 6.81 -15.38 -11.80
CA LEU A 142 6.95 -14.78 -10.47
C LEU A 142 7.66 -13.42 -10.48
N ALA A 143 8.64 -13.22 -11.36
CA ALA A 143 9.37 -11.96 -11.42
C ALA A 143 8.46 -10.84 -11.93
N GLU A 144 7.70 -11.11 -13.00
CA GLU A 144 6.69 -10.20 -13.54
C GLU A 144 5.57 -9.94 -12.54
N ALA A 145 5.05 -10.99 -11.88
CA ALA A 145 4.00 -10.82 -10.87
C ALA A 145 4.42 -9.86 -9.74
N LEU A 146 5.66 -10.00 -9.26
CA LEU A 146 6.18 -9.18 -8.16
C LEU A 146 6.52 -7.74 -8.58
N SER A 147 6.79 -7.47 -9.87
CA SER A 147 7.08 -6.11 -10.34
C SER A 147 5.86 -5.20 -10.31
N PHE A 148 4.65 -5.75 -10.15
CA PHE A 148 3.43 -4.95 -9.93
C PHE A 148 3.23 -4.50 -8.47
N VAL A 149 4.11 -4.90 -7.55
CA VAL A 149 4.04 -4.47 -6.15
C VAL A 149 4.84 -3.18 -5.98
N MET A 150 4.15 -2.10 -5.62
CA MET A 150 4.75 -0.80 -5.34
C MET A 150 4.78 -0.53 -3.85
N ALA A 151 5.90 0.00 -3.36
CA ALA A 151 6.00 0.52 -2.01
C ALA A 151 5.31 1.89 -1.89
N GLN A 152 4.83 2.20 -0.69
CA GLN A 152 4.38 3.52 -0.29
C GLN A 152 5.20 3.98 0.90
N VAL A 153 5.87 5.11 0.76
CA VAL A 153 6.59 5.77 1.84
C VAL A 153 5.68 6.81 2.46
N HIS A 154 5.46 6.68 3.77
CA HIS A 154 4.65 7.60 4.55
C HIS A 154 5.57 8.61 5.21
N LEU A 155 5.33 9.88 4.93
CA LEU A 155 6.14 11.01 5.35
C LEU A 155 5.30 11.95 6.21
N SER A 156 5.83 12.38 7.34
CA SER A 156 5.25 13.46 8.14
C SER A 156 5.81 14.79 7.68
N VAL A 157 4.96 15.61 7.05
CA VAL A 157 5.28 16.98 6.62
C VAL A 157 4.68 17.99 7.60
N LEU A 158 5.30 19.16 7.75
CA LEU A 158 4.77 20.26 8.56
C LEU A 158 4.04 21.26 7.67
N GLN A 159 2.72 21.30 7.76
CA GLN A 159 1.89 22.24 7.00
C GLN A 159 2.08 23.69 7.47
N PRO A 160 1.68 24.70 6.66
CA PRO A 160 1.77 26.11 7.01
C PRO A 160 1.05 26.49 8.32
N ASP A 161 0.01 25.75 8.70
CA ASP A 161 -0.73 25.94 9.96
C ASP A 161 -0.06 25.27 11.18
N PHE A 162 1.19 24.84 11.03
CA PHE A 162 2.01 24.10 12.00
C PHE A 162 1.46 22.72 12.38
N ARG A 163 0.49 22.19 11.63
CA ARG A 163 0.03 20.81 11.81
C ARG A 163 0.86 19.86 10.98
N ARG A 164 0.98 18.63 11.49
CA ARG A 164 1.64 17.56 10.76
C ARG A 164 0.62 16.75 9.99
N GLU A 165 0.92 16.50 8.74
CA GLU A 165 0.14 15.61 7.89
C GLU A 165 1.01 14.47 7.38
N THR A 166 0.39 13.31 7.19
CA THR A 166 1.04 12.16 6.57
C THR A 166 0.79 12.22 5.07
N MET A 167 1.85 12.43 4.29
CA MET A 167 1.85 12.30 2.85
C MET A 167 2.35 10.91 2.44
N CYS A 168 1.85 10.41 1.31
CA CYS A 168 2.22 9.11 0.78
C CYS A 168 2.91 9.28 -0.57
N VAL A 169 4.14 8.77 -0.66
CA VAL A 169 4.92 8.73 -1.90
C VAL A 169 4.89 7.31 -2.44
N LEU A 170 4.50 7.15 -3.71
CA LEU A 170 4.57 5.86 -4.39
C LEU A 170 5.98 5.68 -4.94
N VAL A 171 6.58 4.54 -4.69
CA VAL A 171 7.94 4.22 -5.13
C VAL A 171 7.85 2.94 -5.94
N GLU A 172 8.30 2.99 -7.19
CA GLU A 172 8.42 1.81 -8.06
C GLU A 172 9.73 1.11 -7.74
N ASP A 173 10.85 1.82 -7.91
CA ASP A 173 12.18 1.31 -7.63
C ASP A 173 12.84 2.06 -6.47
N ALA A 174 13.54 1.31 -5.60
CA ALA A 174 14.21 1.89 -4.44
C ALA A 174 15.34 2.89 -4.84
N GLU A 175 15.82 2.80 -6.07
CA GLU A 175 16.85 3.70 -6.62
C GLU A 175 16.29 5.08 -6.94
N ASP A 176 14.99 5.19 -7.24
CA ASP A 176 14.31 6.43 -7.63
C ASP A 176 13.76 7.23 -6.44
N ILE A 177 13.93 6.70 -5.22
CA ILE A 177 13.42 7.29 -3.98
C ILE A 177 13.78 8.78 -3.80
N SER A 178 14.94 9.20 -4.29
CA SER A 178 15.36 10.60 -4.20
C SER A 178 14.58 11.51 -5.13
N ASP A 179 14.24 11.03 -6.32
CA ASP A 179 13.44 11.79 -7.28
C ASP A 179 11.97 11.83 -6.82
N ASP A 180 11.49 10.78 -6.17
CA ASP A 180 10.13 10.70 -5.62
C ASP A 180 9.92 11.60 -4.38
N ILE A 181 10.95 11.78 -3.54
CA ILE A 181 10.86 12.61 -2.33
C ILE A 181 11.08 14.10 -2.62
N ARG A 182 11.88 14.44 -3.64
CA ARG A 182 12.30 15.82 -3.94
C ARG A 182 11.14 16.82 -4.07
N PRO A 183 10.03 16.54 -4.78
CA PRO A 183 8.93 17.48 -4.93
C PRO A 183 8.32 17.89 -3.58
N PHE A 184 8.26 16.97 -2.62
CA PHE A 184 7.74 17.24 -1.28
C PHE A 184 8.70 18.08 -0.44
N ALA A 185 10.02 17.93 -0.68
CA ALA A 185 11.02 18.79 -0.06
C ALA A 185 10.93 20.22 -0.60
N GLU A 186 10.81 20.38 -1.92
CA GLU A 186 10.68 21.68 -2.60
C GLU A 186 9.41 22.42 -2.15
N GLU A 187 8.25 21.74 -2.12
CA GLU A 187 7.00 22.31 -1.61
C GLU A 187 7.14 22.78 -0.16
N GLN A 188 7.83 21.99 0.66
CA GLN A 188 8.04 22.32 2.06
C GLN A 188 8.99 23.51 2.26
N GLU A 189 10.03 23.63 1.44
CA GLU A 189 10.92 24.80 1.43
C GLU A 189 10.15 26.07 1.07
N GLU A 190 9.32 26.03 0.03
CA GLU A 190 8.48 27.16 -0.39
C GLU A 190 7.50 27.60 0.71
N ASN A 191 6.89 26.63 1.39
CA ASN A 191 5.98 26.88 2.50
C ASN A 191 6.69 27.53 3.70
N GLN A 192 7.88 27.05 4.05
CA GLN A 192 8.68 27.62 5.14
C GLN A 192 9.14 29.05 4.82
N LEU A 193 9.65 29.30 3.61
CA LEU A 193 10.05 30.64 3.17
C LEU A 193 8.88 31.64 3.19
N SER A 194 7.69 31.17 2.81
CA SER A 194 6.47 31.99 2.83
C SER A 194 6.05 32.37 4.25
N LEU A 195 6.14 31.43 5.19
CA LEU A 195 5.86 31.67 6.60
C LEU A 195 6.86 32.64 7.25
N ASP A 196 8.15 32.42 7.02
CA ASP A 196 9.21 33.29 7.57
C ASP A 196 9.06 34.72 7.09
N ARG A 197 8.64 34.90 5.82
CA ARG A 197 8.35 36.21 5.25
C ARG A 197 7.15 36.87 5.93
N GLN A 198 6.05 36.15 6.12
CA GLN A 198 4.86 36.68 6.80
C GLN A 198 5.18 37.12 8.24
N GLN A 199 5.91 36.29 8.99
CA GLN A 199 6.31 36.63 10.36
C GLN A 199 7.23 37.86 10.41
N SER A 200 8.14 37.99 9.44
CA SER A 200 9.05 39.14 9.34
C SER A 200 8.31 40.44 8.97
N GLU A 201 7.26 40.36 8.15
CA GLU A 201 6.42 41.50 7.78
C GLU A 201 5.53 41.96 8.95
N GLU A 202 4.98 41.01 9.74
CA GLU A 202 4.22 41.30 10.96
C GLU A 202 5.09 41.92 12.06
N ALA A 203 6.30 41.40 12.28
CA ALA A 203 7.23 41.91 13.29
C ALA A 203 7.74 43.33 12.99
N ASN A 204 7.84 43.71 11.70
CA ASN A 204 8.25 45.05 11.28
C ASN A 204 7.09 46.05 11.19
N SER A 205 5.84 45.59 11.36
CA SER A 205 4.63 46.42 11.36
C SER A 205 4.13 46.76 12.78
N MET A 206 4.79 46.23 13.81
CA MET A 206 4.59 46.57 15.24
C MET A 206 5.65 47.55 15.73
#